data_AF-A0A9W7GQL3-F1
#
_entry.id   AF-A0A9W7GQL3-F1
#
_cell.length_a   1.000
_cell.length_b   1.000
_cell.length_c   1.000
_cell.angle_alpha   90.00
_cell.angle_beta   90.00
_cell.angle_gamma   90.00
#
_symmetry.space_group_name_H-M   'P 1'
#
loop_
_entity.id
_entity.type
_entity.pdbx_description
1 polymer ?
#
loop_
_entity_poly.entity_id
_entity_poly.type
_entity_poly.pdbx_seq_one_letter_code
_entity_poly.pdbx_strand_id
1 'polypeptide(L)'
;MESQSEVQSTNKSSETTNVTASSLDDLTDGQQCCINWAIGQDWDRIKGYAKEHGPEVLFGVYSDRTAVASVLTIASYYENVEMVKLTLEAGFDNKEAMYEAADTSMKNSDNSTILRLLLEHGLDPNMDLGVEGVVEHFSNLLMLAAEWGHIDQAMALLDHGANVNKTVVDIDGHVVSPLVFTMSYGAHDLCRLFLTRGAIPTTNDVDNVFYHCLQACEGEHPRLSRDVAIKMFTTFLHLGKPDSDVVRDEFDSFHPSRRDPTIANITKHYLQGRPFCCFVCEALTAKSRDKLLMCPCRNVAYCSKDCQVKHWREHRVQCTGPLNERGESEAMVKKRSKTGKGVAAGATVVGVAEGAGATGKKGKKGKKGKKK
;
A
#
# COMPACT_ATOMS: atom_id res chain seq x y z
N MET A 1 23.05 -67.13 -0.37
CA MET A 1 24.12 -66.27 -0.92
C MET A 1 23.49 -65.59 -2.13
N GLU A 2 22.81 -64.46 -1.93
CA GLU A 2 23.39 -63.10 -1.97
C GLU A 2 24.10 -62.89 -3.31
N SER A 3 23.75 -61.96 -4.18
CA SER A 3 23.64 -60.49 -4.07
C SER A 3 23.56 -60.00 -5.53
N GLN A 4 23.05 -58.88 -5.99
CA GLN A 4 22.59 -57.59 -5.47
C GLN A 4 21.93 -56.95 -6.71
N SER A 5 20.70 -56.43 -6.61
CA SER A 5 20.17 -55.50 -7.61
C SER A 5 20.12 -54.12 -6.97
N GLU A 6 20.93 -53.21 -7.50
CA GLU A 6 21.01 -51.81 -7.09
C GLU A 6 19.64 -51.14 -7.22
N VAL A 7 19.13 -50.63 -6.11
CA VAL A 7 17.94 -49.78 -6.06
C VAL A 7 18.39 -48.34 -6.27
N GLN A 8 18.13 -47.79 -7.46
CA GLN A 8 18.18 -46.35 -7.68
C GLN A 8 16.99 -45.70 -6.98
N SER A 9 17.28 -45.06 -5.85
CA SER A 9 16.37 -44.17 -5.12
C SER A 9 16.07 -42.94 -5.97
N THR A 10 14.90 -42.90 -6.60
CA THR A 10 14.37 -41.67 -7.17
C THR A 10 13.57 -40.93 -6.11
N ASN A 11 14.16 -39.84 -5.60
CA ASN A 11 13.45 -38.81 -4.84
C ASN A 11 12.32 -38.25 -5.73
N LYS A 12 11.09 -38.72 -5.51
CA LYS A 12 9.88 -38.00 -5.94
C LYS A 12 9.50 -37.03 -4.84
N SER A 13 9.99 -35.81 -4.96
CA SER A 13 9.32 -34.63 -4.41
C SER A 13 7.99 -34.50 -5.13
N SER A 14 6.91 -34.98 -4.54
CA SER A 14 5.55 -34.89 -5.08
C SER A 14 5.07 -33.44 -5.02
N GLU A 15 4.94 -32.82 -6.19
CA GLU A 15 4.06 -31.67 -6.41
C GLU A 15 2.61 -32.13 -6.15
N THR A 16 2.12 -31.97 -4.93
CA THR A 16 0.70 -32.07 -4.61
C THR A 16 0.06 -30.70 -4.79
N THR A 17 -0.04 -30.23 -6.04
CA THR A 17 -0.89 -29.09 -6.36
C THR A 17 -2.34 -29.53 -6.27
N ASN A 18 -3.08 -29.01 -5.28
CA ASN A 18 -4.52 -29.22 -5.14
C ASN A 18 -5.25 -28.55 -6.32
N VAL A 19 -5.51 -29.30 -7.39
CA VAL A 19 -6.15 -28.79 -8.62
C VAL A 19 -7.61 -28.45 -8.33
N THR A 20 -8.04 -27.23 -8.69
CA THR A 20 -9.46 -26.82 -8.63
C THR A 20 -10.28 -27.59 -9.68
N ALA A 21 -11.34 -28.24 -9.24
CA ALA A 21 -12.30 -28.90 -10.11
C ALA A 21 -13.37 -27.92 -10.65
N SER A 22 -13.87 -28.18 -11.86
CA SER A 22 -14.96 -27.38 -12.47
C SER A 22 -16.35 -27.81 -11.99
N SER A 23 -16.47 -29.01 -11.42
CA SER A 23 -17.70 -29.55 -10.85
C SER A 23 -17.39 -30.33 -9.58
N LEU A 24 -18.35 -30.38 -8.67
CA LEU A 24 -18.29 -31.25 -7.49
C LEU A 24 -18.09 -32.73 -7.88
N ASP A 25 -18.69 -33.16 -8.99
CA ASP A 25 -18.63 -34.54 -9.49
C ASP A 25 -17.22 -34.97 -9.93
N ASP A 26 -16.32 -34.01 -10.17
CA ASP A 26 -14.93 -34.28 -10.57
C ASP A 26 -14.03 -34.58 -9.35
N LEU A 27 -14.51 -34.35 -8.13
CA LEU A 27 -13.79 -34.64 -6.90
C LEU A 27 -13.94 -36.11 -6.49
N THR A 28 -13.02 -36.60 -5.65
CA THR A 28 -13.18 -37.95 -5.07
C THR A 28 -14.40 -38.02 -4.16
N ASP A 29 -15.02 -39.20 -4.03
CA ASP A 29 -16.18 -39.40 -3.14
C ASP A 29 -15.92 -38.90 -1.71
N GLY A 30 -14.71 -39.10 -1.18
CA GLY A 30 -14.30 -38.63 0.14
C GLY A 30 -14.27 -37.09 0.24
N GLN A 31 -13.73 -36.42 -0.77
CA GLN A 31 -13.73 -34.95 -0.85
C GLN A 31 -15.14 -34.38 -0.97
N GLN A 32 -15.99 -34.98 -1.82
CA GLN A 32 -17.39 -34.59 -1.95
C GLN A 32 -18.14 -34.75 -0.61
N CYS A 33 -17.93 -35.87 0.08
CA CYS A 33 -18.52 -36.11 1.40
C CYS A 33 -18.09 -35.04 2.42
N CYS A 34 -16.79 -34.74 2.51
CA CYS A 34 -16.26 -33.73 3.43
C CYS A 34 -16.85 -32.34 3.16
N ILE A 35 -16.98 -31.94 1.89
CA ILE A 35 -17.59 -30.65 1.53
C ILE A 35 -19.08 -30.64 1.90
N ASN A 36 -19.83 -31.68 1.57
CA ASN A 36 -21.26 -31.77 1.91
C ASN A 36 -21.51 -31.74 3.42
N TRP A 37 -20.67 -32.42 4.20
CA TRP A 37 -20.74 -32.35 5.67
C TRP A 37 -20.35 -30.96 6.19
N ALA A 38 -19.43 -30.26 5.53
CA ALA A 38 -19.05 -28.91 5.94
C ALA A 38 -20.23 -27.92 5.75
N ILE A 39 -21.00 -28.07 4.66
CA ILE A 39 -22.26 -27.31 4.46
C ILE A 39 -23.25 -27.58 5.60
N GLY A 40 -23.34 -28.83 6.05
CA GLY A 40 -24.14 -29.22 7.21
C GLY A 40 -23.52 -28.90 8.58
N GLN A 41 -22.31 -28.34 8.62
CA GLN A 41 -21.52 -28.11 9.84
C GLN A 41 -21.24 -29.38 10.67
N ASP A 42 -21.18 -30.54 10.02
CA ASP A 42 -20.88 -31.85 10.62
C ASP A 42 -19.36 -32.03 10.84
N TRP A 43 -18.76 -31.12 11.61
CA TRP A 43 -17.31 -31.00 11.78
C TRP A 43 -16.66 -32.24 12.40
N ASP A 44 -17.29 -32.85 13.41
CA ASP A 44 -16.75 -34.06 14.05
C ASP A 44 -16.73 -35.26 13.10
N ARG A 45 -17.70 -35.33 12.18
CA ARG A 45 -17.75 -36.36 11.14
C ARG A 45 -16.61 -36.18 10.15
N ILE A 46 -16.33 -34.94 9.74
CA ILE A 46 -15.18 -34.61 8.88
C ILE A 46 -13.87 -35.00 9.56
N LYS A 47 -13.67 -34.62 10.84
CA LYS A 47 -12.47 -34.97 11.61
C LYS A 47 -12.27 -36.48 11.71
N GLY A 48 -13.33 -37.21 12.02
CA GLY A 48 -13.31 -38.68 12.10
C GLY A 48 -12.95 -39.31 10.76
N TYR A 49 -13.56 -38.84 9.67
CA TYR A 49 -13.33 -39.37 8.34
C TYR A 49 -11.91 -39.11 7.83
N ALA A 50 -11.39 -37.89 8.01
CA ALA A 50 -10.02 -37.54 7.64
C ALA A 50 -8.97 -38.34 8.43
N LYS A 51 -9.26 -38.68 9.70
CA LYS A 51 -8.39 -39.55 10.50
C LYS A 51 -8.34 -40.99 9.98
N GLU A 52 -9.45 -41.49 9.44
CA GLU A 52 -9.55 -42.86 8.91
C GLU A 52 -9.03 -42.98 7.47
N HIS A 53 -9.28 -41.98 6.63
CA HIS A 53 -9.04 -42.05 5.19
C HIS A 53 -7.85 -41.20 4.71
N GLY A 54 -7.22 -40.44 5.61
CA GLY A 54 -6.11 -39.53 5.30
C GLY A 54 -6.57 -38.07 5.16
N PRO A 55 -5.69 -37.09 5.43
CA PRO A 55 -6.02 -35.66 5.35
C PRO A 55 -6.37 -35.17 3.94
N GLU A 56 -6.00 -35.90 2.89
CA GLU A 56 -6.19 -35.53 1.48
C GLU A 56 -7.68 -35.39 1.09
N VAL A 57 -8.57 -36.00 1.88
CA VAL A 57 -10.02 -35.83 1.73
C VAL A 57 -10.47 -34.38 1.98
N LEU A 58 -9.65 -33.56 2.65
CA LEU A 58 -9.93 -32.16 2.92
C LEU A 58 -9.54 -31.23 1.77
N PHE A 59 -8.82 -31.75 0.77
CA PHE A 59 -8.25 -30.94 -0.32
C PHE A 59 -9.20 -30.72 -1.50
N GLY A 60 -10.45 -31.18 -1.38
CA GLY A 60 -11.47 -30.95 -2.38
C GLY A 60 -11.75 -29.46 -2.54
N VAL A 61 -11.52 -28.95 -3.74
CA VAL A 61 -11.90 -27.61 -4.16
C VAL A 61 -12.63 -27.73 -5.47
N TYR A 62 -13.86 -27.23 -5.52
CA TYR A 62 -14.53 -26.99 -6.79
C TYR A 62 -14.89 -25.52 -6.89
N SER A 63 -14.76 -24.96 -8.09
CA SER A 63 -15.21 -23.61 -8.40
C SER A 63 -16.23 -23.69 -9.53
N ASP A 64 -17.35 -23.00 -9.36
CA ASP A 64 -18.23 -22.66 -10.47
C ASP A 64 -18.08 -21.17 -10.84
N ARG A 65 -18.97 -20.63 -11.67
CA ARG A 65 -18.91 -19.21 -12.08
C ARG A 65 -19.22 -18.23 -10.94
N THR A 66 -19.62 -18.71 -9.77
CA THR A 66 -20.21 -17.90 -8.71
C THR A 66 -19.58 -18.11 -7.34
N ALA A 67 -18.94 -19.26 -7.09
CA ALA A 67 -18.34 -19.54 -5.79
C ALA A 67 -17.24 -20.62 -5.87
N VAL A 68 -16.30 -20.51 -4.92
CA VAL A 68 -15.27 -21.51 -4.64
C VAL A 68 -15.62 -22.23 -3.35
N ALA A 69 -15.88 -23.54 -3.46
CA ALA A 69 -16.32 -24.36 -2.35
C ALA A 69 -15.26 -25.40 -2.00
N SER A 70 -14.91 -25.41 -0.71
CA SER A 70 -13.98 -26.35 -0.09
C SER A 70 -14.28 -26.45 1.40
N VAL A 71 -13.70 -27.44 2.08
CA VAL A 71 -13.77 -27.48 3.55
C VAL A 71 -13.20 -26.19 4.16
N LEU A 72 -12.12 -25.64 3.59
CA LEU A 72 -11.47 -24.42 4.05
C LEU A 72 -12.38 -23.19 3.93
N THR A 73 -12.98 -22.95 2.76
CA THR A 73 -13.84 -21.78 2.52
C THR A 73 -15.10 -21.83 3.38
N ILE A 74 -15.72 -23.01 3.51
CA ILE A 74 -16.93 -23.20 4.33
C ILE A 74 -16.61 -23.07 5.83
N ALA A 75 -15.50 -23.65 6.30
CA ALA A 75 -15.04 -23.49 7.68
C ALA A 75 -14.74 -22.01 8.00
N SER A 76 -14.17 -21.27 7.05
CA SER A 76 -13.89 -19.84 7.22
C SER A 76 -15.17 -19.01 7.29
N TYR A 77 -16.17 -19.35 6.46
CA TYR A 77 -17.50 -18.72 6.50
C TYR A 77 -18.22 -18.91 7.84
N TYR A 78 -18.14 -20.10 8.42
CA TYR A 78 -18.71 -20.40 9.74
C TYR A 78 -17.77 -20.08 10.92
N GLU A 79 -16.66 -19.40 10.66
CA GLU A 79 -15.67 -19.00 11.68
C GLU A 79 -15.12 -20.18 12.51
N ASN A 80 -15.08 -21.39 11.92
CA ASN A 80 -14.56 -22.58 12.56
C ASN A 80 -13.02 -22.61 12.47
N VAL A 81 -12.38 -21.88 13.38
CA VAL A 81 -10.91 -21.77 13.48
C VAL A 81 -10.24 -23.13 13.63
N GLU A 82 -10.83 -24.07 14.36
CA GLU A 82 -10.29 -25.43 14.53
C GLU A 82 -10.22 -26.16 13.19
N MET A 83 -11.29 -26.10 12.40
CA MET A 83 -11.36 -26.76 11.09
C MET A 83 -10.46 -26.09 10.05
N VAL A 84 -10.39 -24.76 10.05
CA VAL A 84 -9.44 -24.01 9.22
C VAL A 84 -8.02 -24.46 9.53
N LYS A 85 -7.65 -24.45 10.81
CA LYS A 85 -6.31 -24.87 11.26
C LYS A 85 -6.00 -26.30 10.85
N LEU A 86 -6.92 -27.23 11.10
CA LEU A 86 -6.73 -28.64 10.74
C LEU A 86 -6.53 -28.82 9.23
N THR A 87 -7.31 -28.12 8.41
CA THR A 87 -7.22 -28.18 6.95
C THR A 87 -5.88 -27.62 6.45
N LEU A 88 -5.40 -26.51 7.03
CA LEU A 88 -4.11 -25.92 6.68
C LEU A 88 -2.91 -26.74 7.17
N GLU A 89 -2.97 -27.28 8.39
CA GLU A 89 -1.94 -28.18 8.96
C GLU A 89 -1.83 -29.50 8.19
N ALA A 90 -2.92 -29.94 7.55
CA ALA A 90 -2.93 -31.07 6.64
C ALA A 90 -2.13 -30.82 5.35
N GLY A 91 -1.78 -29.57 5.01
CA GLY A 91 -1.05 -29.22 3.80
C GLY A 91 -1.94 -28.74 2.65
N PHE A 92 -3.15 -28.25 2.96
CA PHE A 92 -4.00 -27.61 1.96
C PHE A 92 -3.32 -26.36 1.38
N ASP A 93 -3.08 -26.35 0.06
CA ASP A 93 -2.43 -25.25 -0.66
C ASP A 93 -3.16 -24.98 -2.00
N ASN A 94 -4.43 -24.59 -1.92
CA ASN A 94 -5.17 -24.08 -3.08
C ASN A 94 -5.34 -22.57 -2.94
N LYS A 95 -4.67 -21.82 -3.81
CA LYS A 95 -4.55 -20.35 -3.71
C LYS A 95 -5.91 -19.64 -3.76
N GLU A 96 -6.77 -20.08 -4.67
CA GLU A 96 -8.10 -19.51 -4.89
C GLU A 96 -8.98 -19.70 -3.65
N ALA A 97 -9.08 -20.93 -3.14
CA ALA A 97 -9.82 -21.23 -1.92
C ALA A 97 -9.24 -20.53 -0.68
N MET A 98 -7.91 -20.38 -0.59
CA MET A 98 -7.28 -19.64 0.51
C MET A 98 -7.61 -18.14 0.44
N TYR A 99 -7.66 -17.55 -0.76
CA TYR A 99 -8.07 -16.16 -0.93
C TYR A 99 -9.54 -15.96 -0.56
N GLU A 100 -10.44 -16.82 -1.03
CA GLU A 100 -11.87 -16.77 -0.72
C GLU A 100 -12.14 -16.95 0.79
N ALA A 101 -11.38 -17.85 1.42
CA ALA A 101 -11.38 -18.00 2.88
C ALA A 101 -10.96 -16.69 3.58
N ALA A 102 -9.93 -16.02 3.06
CA ALA A 102 -9.47 -14.73 3.58
C ALA A 102 -10.53 -13.64 3.39
N ASP A 103 -11.05 -13.42 2.18
CA ASP A 103 -12.10 -12.43 1.88
C ASP A 103 -13.30 -12.60 2.82
N THR A 104 -13.78 -13.84 2.95
CA THR A 104 -14.92 -14.14 3.81
C THR A 104 -14.62 -13.87 5.27
N SER A 105 -13.46 -14.30 5.77
CA SER A 105 -13.07 -14.08 7.18
C SER A 105 -12.89 -12.59 7.50
N MET A 106 -12.44 -11.79 6.53
CA MET A 106 -12.17 -10.37 6.71
C MET A 106 -13.43 -9.52 6.91
N LYS A 107 -14.62 -10.01 6.53
CA LYS A 107 -15.89 -9.32 6.75
C LYS A 107 -16.24 -9.18 8.24
N ASN A 108 -15.69 -10.04 9.11
CA ASN A 108 -15.87 -9.94 10.55
C ASN A 108 -14.63 -9.30 11.21
N SER A 109 -14.81 -8.19 11.94
CA SER A 109 -13.73 -7.46 12.61
C SER A 109 -12.97 -8.30 13.64
N ASP A 110 -13.66 -9.22 14.30
CA ASP A 110 -13.09 -10.02 15.38
C ASP A 110 -12.25 -11.19 14.86
N ASN A 111 -12.34 -11.47 13.56
CA ASN A 111 -11.73 -12.65 12.94
C ASN A 111 -10.38 -12.35 12.26
N SER A 112 -9.46 -11.73 13.00
CA SER A 112 -8.06 -11.64 12.53
C SER A 112 -7.33 -12.98 12.61
N THR A 113 -7.86 -13.95 13.36
CA THR A 113 -7.22 -15.26 13.58
C THR A 113 -7.19 -16.12 12.31
N ILE A 114 -8.30 -16.25 11.59
CA ILE A 114 -8.34 -17.04 10.35
C ILE A 114 -7.43 -16.42 9.29
N LEU A 115 -7.49 -15.09 9.12
CA LEU A 115 -6.58 -14.38 8.21
C LEU A 115 -5.10 -14.63 8.55
N ARG A 116 -4.74 -14.58 9.84
CA ARG A 116 -3.35 -14.87 10.28
C ARG A 116 -2.95 -16.31 9.98
N LEU A 117 -3.82 -17.29 10.26
CA LEU A 117 -3.55 -18.69 9.93
C LEU A 117 -3.32 -18.88 8.42
N LEU A 118 -4.15 -18.26 7.58
CA LEU A 118 -4.01 -18.32 6.13
C LEU A 118 -2.67 -17.72 5.67
N LEU A 119 -2.29 -16.55 6.19
CA LEU A 119 -1.01 -15.89 5.90
C LEU A 119 0.20 -16.71 6.38
N GLU A 120 0.13 -17.29 7.58
CA GLU A 120 1.16 -18.17 8.15
C GLU A 120 1.35 -19.46 7.33
N HIS A 121 0.28 -19.91 6.66
CA HIS A 121 0.28 -21.09 5.79
C HIS A 121 0.42 -20.77 4.29
N GLY A 122 0.88 -19.57 3.93
CA GLY A 122 1.32 -19.27 2.57
C GLY A 122 0.31 -18.57 1.66
N LEU A 123 -0.80 -18.05 2.19
CA LEU A 123 -1.65 -17.11 1.45
C LEU A 123 -0.79 -15.94 0.96
N ASP A 124 -0.76 -15.72 -0.35
CA ASP A 124 -0.13 -14.53 -0.93
C ASP A 124 -1.06 -13.31 -0.76
N PRO A 125 -0.70 -12.32 0.09
CA PRO A 125 -1.54 -11.14 0.28
C PRO A 125 -1.57 -10.22 -0.96
N ASN A 126 -0.73 -10.49 -1.95
CA ASN A 126 -0.66 -9.79 -3.22
C ASN A 126 -1.30 -10.58 -4.36
N MET A 127 -2.14 -11.57 -4.08
CA MET A 127 -2.87 -12.30 -5.13
C MET A 127 -3.75 -11.35 -5.96
N ASP A 128 -3.92 -11.66 -7.25
CA ASP A 128 -4.75 -10.89 -8.19
C ASP A 128 -5.71 -11.83 -8.93
N LEU A 129 -6.87 -12.11 -8.33
CA LEU A 129 -7.86 -13.01 -8.96
C LEU A 129 -8.52 -12.39 -10.21
N GLY A 130 -8.50 -11.06 -10.34
CA GLY A 130 -9.02 -10.36 -11.51
C GLY A 130 -8.20 -10.62 -12.78
N VAL A 131 -6.89 -10.85 -12.65
CA VAL A 131 -6.00 -11.17 -13.78
C VAL A 131 -6.20 -12.61 -14.29
N GLU A 132 -6.71 -13.50 -13.44
CA GLU A 132 -6.95 -14.91 -13.80
C GLU A 132 -8.33 -15.13 -14.44
N GLY A 133 -9.17 -14.09 -14.53
CA GLY A 133 -10.49 -14.17 -15.18
C GLY A 133 -11.52 -14.98 -14.39
N VAL A 134 -11.25 -15.23 -13.11
CA VAL A 134 -12.01 -16.13 -12.24
C VAL A 134 -13.06 -15.39 -11.43
N VAL A 135 -12.83 -14.12 -11.06
CA VAL A 135 -13.82 -13.32 -10.32
C VAL A 135 -13.72 -11.83 -10.65
N GLU A 136 -14.86 -11.14 -10.72
CA GLU A 136 -14.96 -9.68 -10.76
C GLU A 136 -14.66 -9.07 -9.36
N HIS A 137 -13.52 -9.40 -8.77
CA HIS A 137 -13.08 -8.80 -7.51
C HIS A 137 -12.22 -7.56 -7.80
N PHE A 138 -12.87 -6.39 -7.75
CA PHE A 138 -12.25 -5.06 -7.91
C PHE A 138 -11.47 -4.60 -6.67
N SER A 139 -10.99 -5.53 -5.84
CA SER A 139 -10.32 -5.21 -4.58
C SER A 139 -9.24 -6.24 -4.25
N ASN A 140 -8.16 -5.77 -3.63
CA ASN A 140 -7.19 -6.63 -2.95
C ASN A 140 -7.46 -6.64 -1.45
N LEU A 141 -6.84 -7.56 -0.70
CA LEU A 141 -7.07 -7.71 0.74
C LEU A 141 -6.84 -6.42 1.54
N LEU A 142 -5.90 -5.55 1.15
CA LEU A 142 -5.71 -4.26 1.83
C LEU A 142 -6.88 -3.29 1.59
N MET A 143 -7.46 -3.29 0.40
CA MET A 143 -8.66 -2.50 0.10
C MET A 143 -9.88 -3.03 0.85
N LEU A 144 -10.03 -4.35 0.99
CA LEU A 144 -11.08 -4.94 1.82
C LEU A 144 -10.94 -4.53 3.28
N ALA A 145 -9.72 -4.55 3.84
CA ALA A 145 -9.49 -4.03 5.18
C ALA A 145 -9.86 -2.54 5.31
N ALA A 146 -9.66 -1.74 4.25
CA ALA A 146 -10.04 -0.33 4.20
C ALA A 146 -11.56 -0.11 4.09
N GLU A 147 -12.26 -0.93 3.32
CA GLU A 147 -13.71 -0.92 3.22
C GLU A 147 -14.38 -1.15 4.58
N TRP A 148 -13.91 -2.17 5.30
CA TRP A 148 -14.47 -2.54 6.60
C TRP A 148 -13.87 -1.76 7.78
N GLY A 149 -12.80 -0.99 7.56
CA GLY A 149 -12.10 -0.24 8.61
C GLY A 149 -11.30 -1.13 9.58
N HIS A 150 -10.91 -2.33 9.17
CA HIS A 150 -10.26 -3.33 10.01
C HIS A 150 -8.73 -3.13 10.09
N ILE A 151 -8.31 -2.24 11.00
CA ILE A 151 -6.89 -1.88 11.18
C ILE A 151 -6.00 -3.08 11.49
N ASP A 152 -6.44 -3.99 12.38
CA ASP A 152 -5.63 -5.15 12.79
C ASP A 152 -5.43 -6.15 11.64
N GLN A 153 -6.41 -6.29 10.75
CA GLN A 153 -6.31 -7.11 9.55
C GLN A 153 -5.36 -6.48 8.54
N ALA A 154 -5.46 -5.16 8.31
CA ALA A 154 -4.51 -4.42 7.48
C ALA A 154 -3.07 -4.53 8.01
N MET A 155 -2.88 -4.44 9.33
CA MET A 155 -1.57 -4.67 9.97
C MET A 155 -1.06 -6.08 9.69
N ALA A 156 -1.89 -7.11 9.89
CA ALA A 156 -1.51 -8.49 9.62
C ALA A 156 -1.06 -8.70 8.16
N LEU A 157 -1.81 -8.17 7.20
CA LEU A 157 -1.48 -8.22 5.77
C LEU A 157 -0.13 -7.55 5.48
N LEU A 158 0.07 -6.33 5.97
CA LEU A 158 1.31 -5.58 5.74
C LEU A 158 2.52 -6.24 6.42
N ASP A 159 2.33 -6.84 7.60
CA ASP A 159 3.38 -7.58 8.31
C ASP A 159 3.79 -8.87 7.56
N HIS A 160 2.88 -9.43 6.74
CA HIS A 160 3.13 -10.58 5.86
C HIS A 160 3.45 -10.18 4.40
N GLY A 161 3.84 -8.92 4.16
CA GLY A 161 4.38 -8.50 2.86
C GLY A 161 3.33 -8.06 1.82
N ALA A 162 2.11 -7.71 2.24
CA ALA A 162 1.17 -7.03 1.37
C ALA A 162 1.79 -5.72 0.83
N ASN A 163 1.72 -5.52 -0.47
CA ASN A 163 2.21 -4.33 -1.14
C ASN A 163 1.19 -3.21 -0.99
N VAL A 164 1.50 -2.26 -0.12
CA VAL A 164 0.66 -1.08 0.16
C VAL A 164 0.40 -0.20 -1.07
N ASN A 165 1.20 -0.34 -2.14
CA ASN A 165 1.06 0.38 -3.40
C ASN A 165 0.43 -0.48 -4.51
N LYS A 166 -0.05 -1.69 -4.22
CA LYS A 166 -0.70 -2.54 -5.22
C LYS A 166 -2.06 -1.93 -5.59
N THR A 167 -2.14 -1.40 -6.80
CA THR A 167 -3.37 -0.86 -7.38
C THR A 167 -4.22 -1.96 -7.98
N VAL A 168 -5.52 -1.70 -8.08
CA VAL A 168 -6.48 -2.51 -8.86
C VAL A 168 -7.12 -1.62 -9.92
N VAL A 169 -7.80 -2.24 -10.89
CA VAL A 169 -8.59 -1.53 -11.89
C VAL A 169 -10.05 -1.83 -11.63
N ASP A 170 -10.91 -0.81 -11.54
CA ASP A 170 -12.36 -0.98 -11.35
C ASP A 170 -13.08 -1.34 -12.67
N ILE A 171 -14.41 -1.56 -12.60
CA ILE A 171 -15.26 -1.85 -13.77
C ILE A 171 -15.20 -0.79 -14.87
N ASP A 172 -14.94 0.46 -14.48
CA ASP A 172 -14.93 1.61 -15.37
C ASP A 172 -13.52 1.86 -15.95
N GLY A 173 -12.54 1.04 -15.56
CA GLY A 173 -11.16 1.14 -16.01
C GLY A 173 -10.29 2.11 -15.22
N HIS A 174 -10.76 2.62 -14.07
CA HIS A 174 -9.98 3.51 -13.22
C HIS A 174 -8.99 2.72 -12.38
N VAL A 175 -7.77 3.24 -12.27
CA VAL A 175 -6.73 2.70 -11.38
C VAL A 175 -7.00 3.22 -9.97
N VAL A 176 -7.27 2.29 -9.05
CA VAL A 176 -7.56 2.58 -7.65
C VAL A 176 -6.39 2.11 -6.79
N SER A 177 -5.89 2.98 -5.91
CA SER A 177 -4.83 2.67 -4.94
C SER A 177 -5.44 2.35 -3.57
N PRO A 178 -4.81 1.50 -2.72
CA PRO A 178 -5.28 1.27 -1.36
C PRO A 178 -5.38 2.57 -0.56
N LEU A 179 -4.48 3.53 -0.84
CA LEU A 179 -4.47 4.83 -0.18
C LEU A 179 -5.72 5.66 -0.48
N VAL A 180 -6.11 5.80 -1.75
CA VAL A 180 -7.36 6.52 -2.10
C VAL A 180 -8.59 5.78 -1.60
N PHE A 181 -8.56 4.45 -1.60
CA PHE A 181 -9.69 3.67 -1.11
C PHE A 181 -10.02 3.99 0.37
N THR A 182 -9.00 4.23 1.20
CA THR A 182 -9.25 4.70 2.59
C THR A 182 -10.00 6.02 2.65
N MET A 183 -9.78 6.92 1.68
CA MET A 183 -10.46 8.22 1.59
C MET A 183 -11.93 8.06 1.23
N SER A 184 -12.29 7.13 0.34
CA SER A 184 -13.70 6.90 -0.03
C SER A 184 -14.54 6.34 1.14
N TYR A 185 -13.90 5.68 2.11
CA TYR A 185 -14.53 5.07 3.28
C TYR A 185 -14.29 5.83 4.59
N GLY A 186 -13.49 6.90 4.58
CA GLY A 186 -13.22 7.73 5.77
C GLY A 186 -12.32 7.05 6.80
N ALA A 187 -11.54 6.05 6.37
CA ALA A 187 -10.70 5.23 7.22
C ALA A 187 -9.36 5.95 7.55
N HIS A 188 -9.43 7.01 8.37
CA HIS A 188 -8.27 7.86 8.70
C HIS A 188 -7.09 7.09 9.28
N ASP A 189 -7.34 6.15 10.19
CA ASP A 189 -6.27 5.37 10.82
C ASP A 189 -5.59 4.41 9.83
N LEU A 190 -6.34 3.87 8.86
CA LEU A 190 -5.77 3.08 7.77
C LEU A 190 -5.00 3.93 6.77
N CYS A 191 -5.48 5.13 6.43
CA CYS A 191 -4.73 6.09 5.64
C CYS A 191 -3.36 6.39 6.27
N ARG A 192 -3.36 6.69 7.57
CA ARG A 192 -2.14 6.90 8.37
C ARG A 192 -1.25 5.67 8.35
N LEU A 193 -1.81 4.48 8.58
CA LEU A 193 -1.06 3.22 8.59
C LEU A 193 -0.38 3.01 7.23
N PHE A 194 -1.11 3.13 6.13
CA PHE A 194 -0.59 2.92 4.78
C PHE A 194 0.53 3.90 4.44
N LEU A 195 0.36 5.18 4.72
CA LEU A 195 1.41 6.20 4.53
C LEU A 195 2.65 5.91 5.38
N THR A 196 2.47 5.48 6.63
CA THR A 196 3.58 5.10 7.52
C THR A 196 4.30 3.84 7.04
N ARG A 197 3.58 2.95 6.34
CA ARG A 197 4.11 1.72 5.74
C ARG A 197 4.64 1.92 4.32
N GLY A 198 4.76 3.16 3.86
CA GLY A 198 5.41 3.50 2.58
C GLY A 198 4.46 3.56 1.38
N ALA A 199 3.17 3.82 1.60
CA ALA A 199 2.28 4.22 0.51
C ALA A 199 2.77 5.53 -0.12
N ILE A 200 2.88 5.55 -1.44
CA ILE A 200 3.39 6.68 -2.22
C ILE A 200 2.20 7.32 -2.95
N PRO A 201 1.83 8.56 -2.58
CA PRO A 201 0.83 9.32 -3.32
C PRO A 201 1.22 9.51 -4.79
N THR A 202 0.31 9.15 -5.68
CA THR A 202 0.37 9.41 -7.11
C THR A 202 -0.39 10.69 -7.48
N THR A 203 -0.26 11.14 -8.74
CA THR A 203 -1.04 12.27 -9.26
C THR A 203 -2.54 12.04 -9.16
N ASN A 204 -3.01 10.82 -9.46
CA ASN A 204 -4.42 10.47 -9.35
C ASN A 204 -4.89 10.50 -7.89
N ASP A 205 -4.03 10.12 -6.94
CA ASP A 205 -4.39 10.16 -5.53
C ASP A 205 -4.57 11.60 -5.02
N VAL A 206 -3.75 12.54 -5.52
CA VAL A 206 -3.88 13.96 -5.17
C VAL A 206 -5.24 14.49 -5.62
N ASP A 207 -5.62 14.27 -6.88
CA ASP A 207 -6.93 14.69 -7.42
C ASP A 207 -8.09 14.11 -6.59
N ASN A 208 -8.09 12.79 -6.38
CA ASN A 208 -9.13 12.13 -5.58
C ASN A 208 -9.21 12.66 -4.14
N VAL A 209 -8.07 12.90 -3.49
CA VAL A 209 -8.04 13.45 -2.12
C VAL A 209 -8.63 14.86 -2.07
N PHE A 210 -8.28 15.73 -3.02
CA PHE A 210 -8.87 17.07 -3.10
C PHE A 210 -10.38 16.99 -3.33
N TYR A 211 -10.82 16.19 -4.30
CA TYR A 211 -12.23 15.98 -4.61
C TYR A 211 -13.03 15.51 -3.38
N HIS A 212 -12.63 14.40 -2.75
CA HIS A 212 -13.33 13.84 -1.59
C HIS A 212 -13.33 14.79 -0.38
N CYS A 213 -12.20 15.46 -0.11
CA CYS A 213 -12.11 16.35 1.05
C CYS A 213 -12.91 17.64 0.86
N LEU A 214 -12.94 18.20 -0.35
CA LEU A 214 -13.73 19.40 -0.64
C LEU A 214 -15.23 19.10 -0.61
N GLN A 215 -15.68 17.98 -1.19
CA GLN A 215 -17.07 17.54 -1.07
C GLN A 215 -17.49 17.32 0.39
N ALA A 216 -16.62 16.71 1.20
CA ALA A 216 -16.90 16.52 2.63
C ALA A 216 -16.99 17.84 3.38
N CYS A 217 -16.20 18.85 2.98
CA CYS A 217 -16.27 20.20 3.54
C CYS A 217 -17.53 20.96 3.13
N GLU A 218 -18.08 20.69 1.94
CA GLU A 218 -19.36 21.19 1.44
C GLU A 218 -20.57 20.45 2.07
N GLY A 219 -20.32 19.32 2.74
CA GLY A 219 -21.35 18.47 3.36
C GLY A 219 -22.03 17.51 2.38
N GLU A 220 -21.43 17.33 1.19
CA GLU A 220 -21.97 16.53 0.09
C GLU A 220 -21.41 15.09 0.07
N HIS A 221 -20.34 14.82 0.84
CA HIS A 221 -19.72 13.50 0.85
C HIS A 221 -20.54 12.49 1.67
N PRO A 222 -20.85 11.29 1.14
CA PRO A 222 -21.75 10.33 1.80
C PRO A 222 -21.19 9.75 3.10
N ARG A 223 -19.86 9.63 3.20
CA ARG A 223 -19.17 8.92 4.31
C ARG A 223 -18.18 9.76 5.11
N LEU A 224 -17.80 10.95 4.64
CA LEU A 224 -16.73 11.74 5.25
C LEU A 224 -17.34 12.96 5.88
N SER A 225 -17.18 13.10 7.19
CA SER A 225 -17.41 14.37 7.84
C SER A 225 -16.28 15.35 7.48
N ARG A 226 -16.60 16.64 7.50
CA ARG A 226 -15.63 17.73 7.36
C ARG A 226 -14.39 17.56 8.24
N ASP A 227 -14.57 17.19 9.51
CA ASP A 227 -13.45 17.03 10.47
C ASP A 227 -12.54 15.85 10.11
N VAL A 228 -13.13 14.73 9.69
CA VAL A 228 -12.37 13.57 9.24
C VAL A 228 -11.64 13.90 7.93
N ALA A 229 -12.29 14.56 6.99
CA ALA A 229 -11.67 15.00 5.74
C ALA A 229 -10.46 15.91 5.98
N ILE A 230 -10.57 16.93 6.83
CA ILE A 230 -9.45 17.82 7.18
C ILE A 230 -8.30 17.02 7.82
N LYS A 231 -8.60 16.06 8.70
CA LYS A 231 -7.58 15.19 9.31
C LYS A 231 -6.88 14.32 8.27
N MET A 232 -7.64 13.65 7.40
CA MET A 232 -7.11 12.80 6.35
C MET A 232 -6.26 13.60 5.35
N PHE A 233 -6.72 14.77 4.93
CA PHE A 233 -5.96 15.69 4.07
C PHE A 233 -4.63 16.12 4.72
N THR A 234 -4.69 16.45 6.02
CA THR A 234 -3.49 16.80 6.81
C THR A 234 -2.51 15.62 6.85
N THR A 235 -2.99 14.41 7.14
CA THR A 235 -2.19 13.19 7.18
C THR A 235 -1.57 12.89 5.81
N PHE A 236 -2.33 13.00 4.73
CA PHE A 236 -1.89 12.76 3.36
C PHE A 236 -0.73 13.69 2.96
N LEU A 237 -0.85 15.00 3.19
CA LEU A 237 0.23 15.94 2.89
C LEU A 237 1.43 15.78 3.83
N HIS A 238 1.21 15.51 5.12
CA HIS A 238 2.27 15.43 6.12
C HIS A 238 3.13 14.17 5.98
N LEU A 239 2.48 13.00 5.88
CA LEU A 239 3.15 11.71 5.80
C LEU A 239 3.44 11.29 4.37
N GLY A 240 2.47 11.47 3.46
CA GLY A 240 2.60 11.06 2.06
C GLY A 240 3.52 11.94 1.23
N LYS A 241 3.60 13.23 1.56
CA LYS A 241 4.47 14.21 0.87
C LYS A 241 4.41 14.08 -0.67
N PRO A 242 3.20 14.14 -1.27
CA PRO A 242 3.04 14.11 -2.73
C PRO A 242 3.87 15.19 -3.42
N ASP A 243 4.14 15.02 -4.71
CA ASP A 243 4.85 16.04 -5.48
C ASP A 243 4.18 17.43 -5.34
N SER A 244 4.95 18.43 -4.95
CA SER A 244 4.41 19.76 -4.64
C SER A 244 3.88 20.49 -5.86
N ASP A 245 4.40 20.21 -7.05
CA ASP A 245 3.90 20.83 -8.28
C ASP A 245 2.57 20.21 -8.67
N VAL A 246 2.41 18.89 -8.51
CA VAL A 246 1.10 18.23 -8.66
C VAL A 246 0.07 18.78 -7.68
N VAL A 247 0.42 18.94 -6.41
CA VAL A 247 -0.48 19.53 -5.40
C VAL A 247 -0.84 20.98 -5.75
N ARG A 248 0.10 21.75 -6.33
CA ARG A 248 -0.12 23.13 -6.73
C ARG A 248 -1.07 23.23 -7.91
N ASP A 249 -0.81 22.45 -8.95
CA ASP A 249 -1.62 22.41 -10.17
C ASP A 249 -3.06 22.02 -9.81
N GLU A 250 -3.23 21.00 -8.96
CA GLU A 250 -4.55 20.58 -8.50
C GLU A 250 -5.21 21.64 -7.62
N PHE A 251 -4.48 22.21 -6.66
CA PHE A 251 -5.02 23.30 -5.83
C PHE A 251 -5.48 24.49 -6.66
N ASP A 252 -4.78 24.80 -7.75
CA ASP A 252 -5.10 25.93 -8.63
C ASP A 252 -6.20 25.63 -9.66
N SER A 253 -6.50 24.35 -9.93
CA SER A 253 -7.62 23.90 -10.77
C SER A 253 -8.99 24.33 -10.21
N PHE A 254 -9.13 24.32 -8.88
CA PHE A 254 -10.37 24.70 -8.21
C PHE A 254 -10.56 26.22 -8.11
N HIS A 255 -11.76 26.69 -8.44
CA HIS A 255 -12.11 28.10 -8.23
C HIS A 255 -11.98 28.50 -6.74
N PRO A 256 -11.38 29.65 -6.39
CA PRO A 256 -11.13 30.05 -5.00
C PRO A 256 -12.36 30.03 -4.07
N SER A 257 -13.56 30.24 -4.61
CA SER A 257 -14.81 30.20 -3.84
C SER A 257 -15.22 28.80 -3.36
N ARG A 258 -14.69 27.74 -3.99
CA ARG A 258 -14.93 26.33 -3.61
C ARG A 258 -13.87 25.78 -2.67
N ARG A 259 -12.83 26.56 -2.37
CA ARG A 259 -11.73 26.11 -1.52
C ARG A 259 -12.11 26.30 -0.06
N ASP A 260 -12.21 25.20 0.66
CA ASP A 260 -12.37 25.24 2.11
C ASP A 260 -11.23 26.07 2.75
N PRO A 261 -11.49 27.03 3.66
CA PRO A 261 -10.45 27.87 4.25
C PRO A 261 -9.35 27.09 4.98
N THR A 262 -9.70 25.96 5.61
CA THR A 262 -8.74 25.14 6.36
C THR A 262 -7.85 24.36 5.40
N ILE A 263 -8.46 23.67 4.43
CA ILE A 263 -7.73 22.97 3.36
C ILE A 263 -6.81 23.93 2.62
N ALA A 264 -7.32 25.10 2.22
CA ALA A 264 -6.53 26.13 1.54
C ALA A 264 -5.34 26.62 2.37
N ASN A 265 -5.49 26.74 3.69
CA ASN A 265 -4.39 27.14 4.55
C ASN A 265 -3.33 26.03 4.68
N ILE A 266 -3.75 24.77 4.87
CA ILE A 266 -2.87 23.60 4.92
C ILE A 266 -2.07 23.50 3.61
N THR A 267 -2.74 23.55 2.45
CA THR A 267 -2.10 23.47 1.14
C THR A 267 -1.08 24.58 0.92
N LYS A 268 -1.42 25.84 1.26
CA LYS A 268 -0.48 26.96 1.15
C LYS A 268 0.76 26.75 2.00
N HIS A 269 0.60 26.25 3.23
CA HIS A 269 1.74 25.95 4.09
C HIS A 269 2.59 24.80 3.54
N TYR A 270 1.96 23.74 3.04
CA TYR A 270 2.63 22.62 2.38
C TYR A 270 3.51 23.09 1.21
N LEU A 271 2.93 23.86 0.28
CA LEU A 271 3.63 24.39 -0.90
C LEU A 271 4.77 25.37 -0.55
N GLN A 272 4.69 26.01 0.62
CA GLN A 272 5.76 26.87 1.15
C GLN A 272 6.85 26.09 1.90
N GLY A 273 6.72 24.78 2.04
CA GLY A 273 7.59 23.96 2.89
C GLY A 273 7.49 24.31 4.37
N ARG A 274 6.37 24.90 4.80
CA ARG A 274 6.13 25.31 6.18
C ARG A 274 5.29 24.25 6.90
N PRO A 275 5.62 23.92 8.16
CA PRO A 275 4.77 23.07 8.99
C PRO A 275 3.37 23.67 9.15
N PHE A 276 2.36 22.82 8.95
CA PHE A 276 0.93 23.14 9.13
C PHE A 276 0.26 22.30 10.23
N CYS A 277 0.92 21.23 10.68
CA CYS A 277 0.43 20.37 11.74
C CYS A 277 1.56 19.98 12.69
N CYS A 278 1.19 19.40 13.83
CA CYS A 278 2.13 18.75 14.73
C CYS A 278 2.82 17.59 14.00
N PHE A 279 4.15 17.55 14.06
CA PHE A 279 4.91 16.50 13.37
C PHE A 279 4.56 15.08 13.85
N VAL A 280 4.17 14.94 15.12
CA VAL A 280 3.98 13.62 15.76
C VAL A 280 2.54 13.14 15.71
N CYS A 281 1.58 14.04 15.94
CA CYS A 281 0.17 13.67 16.08
C CYS A 281 -0.76 14.39 15.09
N GLU A 282 -0.19 15.19 14.19
CA GLU A 282 -0.91 15.91 13.12
C GLU A 282 -1.99 16.89 13.59
N ALA A 283 -2.03 17.21 14.88
CA ALA A 283 -2.90 18.27 15.37
C ALA A 283 -2.56 19.61 14.70
N LEU A 284 -3.58 20.31 14.19
CA LEU A 284 -3.44 21.61 13.52
C LEU A 284 -3.14 22.76 14.51
N THR A 285 -3.50 22.59 15.78
CA THR A 285 -3.31 23.60 16.84
C THR A 285 -2.62 23.00 18.07
N ALA A 286 -2.10 23.86 18.95
CA ALA A 286 -1.55 23.42 20.23
C ALA A 286 -2.67 23.26 21.27
N LYS A 287 -2.47 22.40 22.28
CA LYS A 287 -3.49 22.07 23.29
C LYS A 287 -4.05 23.27 24.08
N SER A 288 -3.32 24.38 24.15
CA SER A 288 -3.62 25.55 25.00
C SER A 288 -3.45 26.90 24.31
N ARG A 289 -3.07 26.90 23.03
CA ARG A 289 -2.82 28.09 22.22
C ARG A 289 -3.22 27.74 20.78
N ASP A 290 -3.90 28.63 20.07
CA ASP A 290 -4.36 28.37 18.68
C ASP A 290 -3.21 28.21 17.67
N LYS A 291 -1.93 28.28 18.11
CA LYS A 291 -0.74 28.19 17.26
C LYS A 291 0.21 27.09 17.74
N LEU A 292 0.79 26.37 16.79
CA LEU A 292 1.79 25.32 17.04
C LEU A 292 3.11 25.90 17.56
N LEU A 293 3.82 25.08 18.35
CA LEU A 293 5.16 25.37 18.84
C LEU A 293 6.18 25.06 17.74
N MET A 294 6.64 26.09 17.04
CA MET A 294 7.61 25.97 15.96
C MET A 294 9.03 25.73 16.50
N CYS A 295 9.77 24.80 15.89
CA CYS A 295 11.21 24.71 16.11
C CYS A 295 11.92 25.95 15.53
N PRO A 296 13.03 26.45 16.12
CA PRO A 296 13.78 27.59 15.57
C PRO A 296 14.22 27.42 14.10
N CYS A 297 14.42 26.19 13.62
CA CYS A 297 14.72 25.90 12.22
C CYS A 297 13.53 26.04 11.26
N ARG A 298 12.31 26.23 11.80
CA ARG A 298 11.04 26.37 11.08
C ARG A 298 10.61 25.18 10.20
N ASN A 299 11.33 24.06 10.24
CA ASN A 299 11.02 22.86 9.45
C ASN A 299 10.03 21.90 10.14
N VAL A 300 9.83 22.03 11.45
CA VAL A 300 8.90 21.19 12.22
C VAL A 300 8.15 22.01 13.26
N ALA A 301 6.95 21.56 13.60
CA ALA A 301 6.08 22.15 14.60
C ALA A 301 5.49 21.08 15.52
N TYR A 302 5.13 21.46 16.74
CA TYR A 302 4.59 20.55 17.74
C TYR A 302 3.38 21.15 18.45
N CYS A 303 2.37 20.34 18.77
CA CYS A 303 1.21 20.79 19.54
C CYS A 303 1.50 20.91 21.05
N SER A 304 2.60 20.31 21.52
CA SER A 304 2.95 20.20 22.94
C SER A 304 4.43 19.88 23.13
N LYS A 305 4.93 20.07 24.36
CA LYS A 305 6.29 19.65 24.76
C LYS A 305 6.47 18.14 24.65
N ASP A 306 5.43 17.36 24.97
CA ASP A 306 5.46 15.89 24.90
C ASP A 306 5.71 15.42 23.46
N CYS A 307 4.98 15.99 22.49
CA CYS A 307 5.20 15.71 21.08
C CYS A 307 6.60 16.13 20.62
N GLN A 308 7.10 17.28 21.10
CA GLN A 308 8.48 17.68 20.81
C GLN A 308 9.47 16.63 21.31
N VAL A 309 9.35 16.18 22.56
CA VAL A 309 10.27 15.22 23.18
C VAL A 309 10.27 13.87 22.45
N LYS A 310 9.10 13.39 22.01
CA LYS A 310 8.97 12.12 21.25
C LYS A 310 9.82 12.12 19.97
N HIS A 311 9.77 13.21 19.19
CA HIS A 311 10.51 13.31 17.92
C HIS A 311 11.91 13.94 18.04
N TRP A 312 12.23 14.62 19.15
CA TRP A 312 13.45 15.43 19.26
C TRP A 312 14.74 14.65 19.01
N ARG A 313 14.79 13.36 19.40
CA ARG A 313 15.99 12.53 19.21
C ARG A 313 16.38 12.38 17.74
N GLU A 314 15.41 12.25 16.86
CA GLU A 314 15.59 12.16 15.41
C GLU A 314 15.80 13.56 14.81
N HIS A 315 14.93 14.51 15.17
CA HIS A 315 14.98 15.85 14.60
C HIS A 315 16.29 16.60 14.87
N ARG A 316 16.84 16.51 16.10
CA ARG A 316 18.04 17.26 16.50
C ARG A 316 19.26 16.99 15.60
N VAL A 317 19.31 15.81 14.97
CA VAL A 317 20.38 15.42 14.05
C VAL A 317 20.25 16.16 12.71
N GLN A 318 19.03 16.45 12.30
CA GLN A 318 18.69 17.12 11.04
C GLN A 318 18.43 18.62 11.19
N CYS A 319 18.31 19.11 12.43
CA CYS A 319 17.97 20.49 12.72
C CYS A 319 19.08 21.44 12.29
N THR A 320 18.72 22.43 11.46
CA THR A 320 19.66 23.44 10.95
C THR A 320 19.87 24.61 11.91
N GLY A 321 19.21 24.61 13.07
CA GLY A 321 19.27 25.72 14.03
C GLY A 321 18.41 26.93 13.63
N PRO A 322 18.48 28.03 14.39
CA PRO A 322 17.68 29.24 14.14
C PRO A 322 17.94 29.83 12.74
N LEU A 323 16.86 30.27 12.08
CA LEU A 323 16.94 30.99 10.82
C LEU A 323 17.03 32.50 11.05
N ASN A 324 17.83 33.19 10.22
CA ASN A 324 17.91 34.65 10.19
C ASN A 324 16.68 35.28 9.50
N GLU A 325 16.66 36.61 9.37
CA GLU A 325 15.56 37.35 8.71
C GLU A 325 15.34 36.96 7.24
N ARG A 326 16.38 36.43 6.58
CA ARG A 326 16.33 35.91 5.20
C ARG A 326 15.94 34.43 5.13
N GLY A 327 15.63 33.79 6.27
CA GLY A 327 15.28 32.38 6.34
C GLY A 327 16.48 31.43 6.22
N GLU A 328 17.71 31.92 6.37
CA GLU A 328 18.93 31.12 6.24
C GLU A 328 19.44 30.69 7.63
N SER A 329 19.87 29.43 7.76
CA SER A 329 20.59 28.96 8.94
C SER A 329 22.08 29.31 8.87
N GLU A 330 22.76 29.35 10.01
CA GLU A 330 24.21 29.55 10.06
C GLU A 330 24.97 28.48 9.26
N ALA A 331 24.48 27.23 9.26
CA ALA A 331 25.02 26.13 8.46
C ALA A 331 24.89 26.39 6.95
N MET A 332 23.74 26.91 6.49
CA MET A 332 23.50 27.28 5.09
C MET A 332 24.44 28.41 4.64
N VAL A 333 24.61 29.44 5.47
CA VAL A 333 25.50 30.58 5.19
C VAL A 333 26.98 30.15 5.13
N LYS A 334 27.41 29.26 6.05
CA LYS A 334 28.77 28.69 6.05
C LYS A 334 29.05 27.82 4.82
N LYS A 335 28.07 27.06 4.33
CA LYS A 335 28.21 26.25 3.11
C LYS A 335 28.36 27.13 1.86
N ARG A 336 27.56 28.19 1.75
CA ARG A 336 27.62 29.18 0.65
C ARG A 336 28.92 29.97 0.61
N SER A 337 29.44 30.38 1.78
CA SER A 337 30.71 31.10 1.87
C SER A 337 31.93 30.23 1.53
N LYS A 338 31.86 28.91 1.73
CA LYS A 338 32.88 27.95 1.28
C LYS A 338 32.86 27.73 -0.24
N THR A 339 31.67 27.64 -0.85
CA THR A 339 31.56 27.50 -2.32
C THR A 339 31.87 28.80 -3.07
N GLY A 340 31.68 29.97 -2.44
CA GLY A 340 32.01 31.28 -3.02
C GLY A 340 33.49 31.68 -2.98
N LYS A 341 34.34 30.99 -2.20
CA LYS A 341 35.79 31.31 -2.08
C LYS A 341 36.69 30.56 -3.07
N GLY A 342 36.13 29.81 -4.02
CA GLY A 342 36.88 28.97 -4.98
C GLY A 342 37.13 29.56 -6.37
N VAL A 343 36.66 30.78 -6.68
CA VAL A 343 36.82 31.38 -8.03
C VAL A 343 37.43 32.77 -7.91
N ALA A 344 38.73 32.83 -7.63
CA ALA A 344 39.51 34.05 -7.82
C ALA A 344 41.00 33.71 -7.96
N ALA A 345 41.44 33.39 -9.18
CA ALA A 345 42.82 33.60 -9.63
C ALA A 345 42.90 33.43 -11.16
N GLY A 346 43.42 34.45 -11.85
CA GLY A 346 43.98 34.30 -13.20
C GLY A 346 43.28 35.09 -14.31
N ALA A 347 43.40 36.42 -14.28
CA ALA A 347 43.29 37.23 -15.49
C ALA A 347 44.58 37.08 -16.31
N THR A 348 44.46 36.91 -17.64
CA THR A 348 45.34 37.59 -18.60
C THR A 348 44.63 37.76 -19.93
N VAL A 349 44.58 39.01 -20.37
CA VAL A 349 44.06 39.53 -21.63
C VAL A 349 45.23 39.70 -22.60
N VAL A 350 45.16 39.12 -23.82
CA VAL A 350 45.77 39.56 -25.10
C VAL A 350 45.04 38.71 -26.17
N GLY A 351 44.54 39.12 -27.34
CA GLY A 351 44.62 40.32 -28.16
C GLY A 351 44.58 39.89 -29.64
N VAL A 352 43.43 40.08 -30.31
CA VAL A 352 43.14 40.46 -31.73
C VAL A 352 43.80 39.74 -32.95
N ALA A 353 42.97 39.63 -34.02
CA ALA A 353 43.23 39.45 -35.47
C ALA A 353 43.48 38.01 -35.96
N GLU A 354 42.95 37.47 -37.08
CA GLU A 354 42.15 37.88 -38.28
C GLU A 354 41.56 36.55 -38.84
N GLY A 355 40.39 36.43 -39.45
CA GLY A 355 40.02 36.94 -40.77
C GLY A 355 39.54 35.80 -41.71
N ALA A 356 38.24 35.84 -42.05
CA ALA A 356 37.59 35.43 -43.32
C ALA A 356 37.48 33.95 -43.82
N GLY A 357 36.29 33.64 -44.37
CA GLY A 357 36.07 32.67 -45.47
C GLY A 357 35.36 31.36 -45.09
N ALA A 358 34.03 31.30 -45.01
CA ALA A 358 33.08 31.07 -46.11
C ALA A 358 33.07 29.66 -46.75
N THR A 359 31.86 29.11 -46.84
CA THR A 359 31.39 27.97 -47.67
C THR A 359 31.76 26.56 -47.17
N GLY A 360 30.89 25.55 -47.15
CA GLY A 360 29.65 25.36 -47.90
C GLY A 360 29.73 24.03 -48.64
N LYS A 361 29.24 22.97 -47.99
CA LYS A 361 28.76 21.66 -48.50
C LYS A 361 29.12 21.26 -49.94
N LYS A 362 29.77 20.09 -50.08
CA LYS A 362 29.54 18.99 -51.04
C LYS A 362 30.49 17.86 -50.61
N GLY A 363 30.16 16.58 -50.58
CA GLY A 363 29.00 15.82 -50.99
C GLY A 363 29.42 14.35 -51.04
N LYS A 364 28.43 13.46 -50.87
CA LYS A 364 28.34 12.09 -51.40
C LYS A 364 29.38 11.02 -51.02
N LYS A 365 28.78 9.95 -50.46
CA LYS A 365 28.93 8.52 -50.81
C LYS A 365 30.21 7.80 -50.38
N GLY A 366 30.02 6.90 -49.41
CA GLY A 366 29.88 5.47 -49.76
C GLY A 366 30.96 4.52 -49.25
N LYS A 367 30.46 3.32 -48.88
CA LYS A 367 31.14 2.00 -48.68
C LYS A 367 32.02 1.88 -47.42
N LYS A 368 31.61 1.04 -46.46
CA LYS A 368 31.72 -0.45 -46.35
C LYS A 368 33.14 -0.94 -46.02
N GLY A 369 33.23 -1.73 -44.94
CA GLY A 369 34.36 -2.61 -44.55
C GLY A 369 34.92 -2.24 -43.18
N LYS A 370 34.48 -2.79 -42.03
CA LYS A 370 34.61 -4.14 -41.44
C LYS A 370 36.05 -4.56 -41.10
N LYS A 371 36.24 -4.87 -39.80
CA LYS A 371 37.33 -5.61 -39.11
C LYS A 371 38.61 -4.80 -38.87
N LYS A 372 39.19 -4.78 -37.67
CA LYS A 372 39.32 -5.83 -36.63
C LYS A 372 39.06 -5.27 -35.24
#